data_AF-A0A7K2VM92-F1
#
_entry.id   AF-A0A7K2VM92-F1
#
_cell.length_a   1.000
_cell.length_b   1.000
_cell.length_c   1.000
_cell.angle_alpha   90.00
_cell.angle_beta   90.00
_cell.angle_gamma   90.00
#
_symmetry.space_group_name_H-M   'P 1'
#
loop_
_entity.id
_entity.type
_entity.pdbx_description
1 polymer ?
#
loop_
_entity_poly.entity_id
_entity_poly.type
_entity_poly.pdbx_seq_one_letter_code
_entity_poly.pdbx_strand_id
1 'polypeptide(L)'
;MTETVETEAGTARVTWHHAPEPRLVLAVGHGAGGGIEARDLQALAAALPAHGVSVALVEQPWRVAGRKVAPARKTLDTGWRGLWPALT
;
A
#
# COMPACT_ATOMS: atom_id res chain seq x y z
N MET A 1 -10.62 -1.87 -5.33
CA MET A 1 -11.36 -1.96 -4.05
C MET A 1 -10.50 -1.37 -2.96
N THR A 2 -11.08 -0.71 -1.96
CA THR A 2 -10.30 -0.14 -0.85
C THR A 2 -10.69 -0.82 0.45
N GLU A 3 -9.70 -1.19 1.26
CA GLU A 3 -9.90 -1.75 2.59
C GLU A 3 -8.93 -1.15 3.60
N THR A 4 -9.27 -1.29 4.88
CA THR A 4 -8.45 -0.84 6.01
C THR A 4 -7.92 -2.03 6.78
N VAL A 5 -6.66 -1.98 7.20
CA VAL A 5 -5.99 -3.03 7.96
C VAL A 5 -5.43 -2.44 9.24
N GLU A 6 -5.85 -2.98 10.39
CA GLU A 6 -5.33 -2.56 11.68
C GLU A 6 -3.92 -3.14 11.89
N THR A 7 -3.00 -2.29 12.35
CA THR A 7 -1.62 -2.67 12.66
C THR A 7 -1.24 -2.11 14.03
N GLU A 8 -0.16 -2.62 14.63
CA GLU A 8 0.38 -2.05 15.87
C GLU A 8 0.80 -0.57 15.73
N ALA A 9 1.05 -0.10 14.50
CA ALA A 9 1.39 1.30 14.23
C ALA A 9 0.15 2.17 13.91
N GLY A 10 -1.06 1.59 13.94
CA GLY A 10 -2.35 2.19 13.58
C GLY A 10 -2.96 1.63 12.29
N THR A 11 -4.09 2.19 11.87
CA THR A 11 -4.83 1.78 10.66
C THR A 11 -4.07 2.09 9.37
N ALA A 12 -3.69 1.07 8.61
CA ALA A 12 -3.25 1.21 7.22
C ALA A 12 -4.45 1.14 6.27
N ARG A 13 -4.29 1.65 5.03
CA ARG A 13 -5.29 1.52 3.97
C ARG A 13 -4.65 0.93 2.72
N VAL A 14 -5.34 -0.02 2.11
CA VAL A 14 -4.95 -0.65 0.85
C VAL A 14 -5.96 -0.31 -0.22
N THR A 15 -5.48 0.16 -1.36
CA THR A 15 -6.28 0.25 -2.59
C THR A 15 -5.80 -0.81 -3.58
N TRP A 16 -6.66 -1.78 -3.82
CA TRP A 16 -6.41 -2.96 -4.62
C TRP A 16 -6.79 -2.78 -6.08
N HIS A 17 -5.88 -3.23 -6.94
CA HIS A 17 -6.03 -3.43 -8.38
C HIS A 17 -5.76 -4.90 -8.69
N HIS A 18 -6.81 -5.71 -8.74
CA HIS A 18 -6.69 -7.16 -8.90
C HIS A 18 -6.43 -7.55 -10.35
N ALA A 19 -5.49 -8.48 -10.55
CA ALA A 19 -5.38 -9.21 -11.81
C ALA A 19 -6.50 -10.26 -11.91
N PRO A 20 -7.03 -10.55 -13.12
CA PRO A 20 -8.03 -11.61 -13.30
C PRO A 20 -7.50 -13.01 -12.95
N GLU A 21 -6.23 -13.28 -13.28
CA GLU A 21 -5.52 -14.52 -12.98
C GLU A 21 -4.18 -14.18 -12.27
N PRO A 22 -4.21 -13.89 -10.96
CA PRO A 22 -3.05 -13.39 -10.25
C PRO A 22 -2.00 -14.48 -10.03
N ARG A 23 -0.75 -14.16 -10.37
CA ARG A 23 0.44 -14.97 -10.10
C ARG A 23 1.35 -14.34 -9.04
N LEU A 24 1.23 -13.03 -8.84
CA LEU A 24 2.01 -12.25 -7.89
C LEU A 24 1.15 -11.14 -7.28
N VAL A 25 1.48 -10.74 -6.06
CA VAL A 25 1.02 -9.51 -5.43
C VAL A 25 2.20 -8.54 -5.32
N LEU A 26 2.03 -7.33 -5.83
CA LEU A 26 2.95 -6.22 -5.63
C LEU A 26 2.32 -5.20 -4.69
N ALA A 27 2.80 -5.15 -3.45
CA ALA A 27 2.44 -4.11 -2.50
C ALA A 27 3.46 -2.98 -2.53
N VAL A 28 2.99 -1.75 -2.75
CA VAL A 28 3.85 -0.56 -2.84
C VAL A 28 3.24 0.60 -2.07
N GLY A 29 4.09 1.28 -1.30
CA GLY A 29 3.75 2.54 -0.64
C GLY A 29 4.40 3.73 -1.32
N HIS A 30 4.01 4.93 -0.90
CA HIS A 30 4.54 6.18 -1.43
C HIS A 30 5.81 6.66 -0.71
N GLY A 31 6.56 7.55 -1.38
CA GLY A 31 7.68 8.27 -0.78
C GLY A 31 7.25 9.40 0.15
N ALA A 32 8.21 10.06 0.81
CA ALA A 32 7.96 11.08 1.85
C ALA A 32 7.18 12.32 1.36
N GLY A 33 7.20 12.63 0.07
CA GLY A 33 6.62 13.85 -0.51
C GLY A 33 5.23 13.68 -1.15
N GLY A 34 4.71 12.47 -1.27
CA GLY A 34 3.47 12.20 -2.01
C GLY A 34 2.48 11.30 -1.28
N GLY A 35 1.51 10.81 -2.05
CA GLY A 35 0.57 9.75 -1.69
C GLY A 35 0.58 8.66 -2.76
N ILE A 36 -0.38 7.74 -2.68
CA ILE A 36 -0.51 6.64 -3.64
C ILE A 36 -0.89 7.13 -5.05
N GLU A 37 -1.27 8.39 -5.19
CA GLU A 37 -1.60 9.08 -6.44
C GLU A 37 -0.35 9.44 -7.27
N ALA A 38 0.85 9.16 -6.76
CA ALA A 38 2.09 9.36 -7.51
C ALA A 38 2.02 8.64 -8.88
N ARG A 39 2.47 9.35 -9.93
CA ARG A 39 2.28 8.93 -11.33
C ARG A 39 2.82 7.52 -11.62
N ASP A 40 3.95 7.19 -11.04
CA ASP A 40 4.59 5.88 -11.14
C ASP A 40 3.76 4.78 -10.48
N LEU A 41 3.27 5.00 -9.27
CA LEU A 41 2.40 4.07 -8.55
C LEU A 41 1.09 3.82 -9.31
N GLN A 42 0.47 4.88 -9.82
CA GLN A 42 -0.73 4.77 -10.64
C GLN A 42 -0.47 4.04 -11.96
N ALA A 43 0.69 4.26 -12.60
CA ALA A 43 1.07 3.54 -13.81
C ALA A 43 1.26 2.04 -13.55
N LEU A 44 1.90 1.67 -12.45
CA LEU A 44 2.03 0.26 -12.04
C LEU A 44 0.65 -0.37 -11.80
N ALA A 45 -0.21 0.29 -11.02
CA ALA A 45 -1.54 -0.19 -10.69
C ALA A 45 -2.46 -0.36 -11.91
N ALA A 46 -2.28 0.47 -12.94
CA ALA A 46 -3.03 0.38 -14.19
C ALA A 46 -2.51 -0.72 -15.12
N ALA A 47 -1.19 -0.90 -15.25
CA ALA A 47 -0.60 -1.78 -16.25
C ALA A 47 -0.45 -3.23 -15.79
N LEU A 48 0.00 -3.44 -14.55
CA LEU A 48 0.41 -4.76 -14.06
C LEU A 48 -0.70 -5.82 -13.92
N PRO A 49 -1.97 -5.47 -13.63
CA PRO A 49 -3.05 -6.47 -13.57
C PRO A 49 -3.24 -7.27 -14.86
N ALA A 50 -3.06 -6.64 -16.03
CA ALA A 50 -3.13 -7.31 -17.32
C ALA A 50 -1.98 -8.33 -17.54
N HIS A 51 -0.93 -8.24 -16.73
CA HIS A 51 0.22 -9.14 -16.72
C HIS A 51 0.18 -10.17 -15.58
N GLY A 52 -0.97 -10.34 -14.92
CA GLY A 52 -1.13 -11.32 -13.84
C GLY A 52 -0.55 -10.89 -12.50
N VAL A 53 -0.37 -9.59 -12.27
CA VAL A 53 0.14 -9.05 -11.00
C VAL A 53 -0.93 -8.18 -10.36
N SER A 54 -1.47 -8.62 -9.22
CA SER A 54 -2.35 -7.78 -8.40
C SER A 54 -1.51 -6.71 -7.70
N VAL A 55 -1.95 -5.46 -7.74
CA VAL A 55 -1.25 -4.33 -7.12
C VAL A 55 -2.02 -3.84 -5.90
N ALA A 56 -1.33 -3.76 -4.77
CA ALA A 56 -1.79 -3.14 -3.53
C ALA A 56 -1.09 -1.79 -3.35
N LEU A 57 -1.81 -0.70 -3.57
CA LEU A 57 -1.33 0.63 -3.23
C LEU A 57 -1.60 0.91 -1.75
N VAL A 58 -0.53 1.15 -0.98
CA VAL A 58 -0.59 1.20 0.48
C VAL A 58 -0.38 2.62 1.00
N GLU A 59 -1.39 3.14 1.68
CA GLU A 59 -1.25 4.29 2.58
C GLU A 59 -0.90 3.78 3.98
N GLN A 60 0.29 4.15 4.47
CA GLN A 60 0.75 3.74 5.79
C GLN A 60 -0.01 4.44 6.93
N PRO A 61 0.00 3.89 8.15
CA PRO A 61 -0.82 4.39 9.26
C PRO A 61 -0.71 5.87 9.56
N TRP A 62 0.49 6.43 9.43
CA TRP A 62 0.72 7.86 9.66
C TRP A 62 0.03 8.75 8.62
N ARG A 63 -0.06 8.32 7.35
CA ARG A 63 -0.80 9.05 6.31
C ARG A 63 -2.29 8.95 6.52
N VAL A 64 -2.79 7.75 6.83
CA VAL A 64 -4.21 7.53 7.14
C VAL A 64 -4.63 8.41 8.33
N ALA A 65 -3.76 8.56 9.34
CA ALA A 65 -3.94 9.46 10.47
C ALA A 65 -3.75 10.96 10.14
N GLY A 66 -3.59 11.34 8.87
CA GLY A 66 -3.48 12.74 8.44
C GLY A 66 -2.16 13.43 8.80
N ARG A 67 -1.11 12.69 9.16
CA ARG A 67 0.18 13.29 9.53
C ARG A 67 0.94 13.74 8.28
N LYS A 68 1.59 14.91 8.39
CA LYS A 68 2.39 15.51 7.29
C LYS A 68 3.77 14.88 7.15
N VAL A 69 4.36 14.43 8.27
CA VAL A 69 5.73 13.89 8.36
C VAL A 69 5.69 12.43 8.78
N ALA A 70 6.49 11.61 8.10
CA ALA A 70 6.64 10.20 8.43
C ALA A 70 7.32 10.00 9.80
N PRO A 71 6.89 9.01 10.59
CA PRO A 71 7.60 8.63 11.82
C PRO A 71 8.97 8.01 11.50
N ALA A 72 9.73 7.69 12.55
CA ALA A 72 11.00 6.98 12.42
C ALA A 72 10.83 5.67 11.64
N ARG A 73 11.86 5.27 10.86
CA ARG A 73 11.83 4.09 9.98
C ARG A 73 11.31 2.82 10.66
N LYS A 74 11.75 2.56 11.90
CA LYS A 74 11.28 1.42 12.71
C LYS A 74 9.75 1.34 12.86
N THR A 75 9.07 2.48 12.92
CA THR A 75 7.60 2.56 13.05
C THR A 75 6.92 2.28 11.71
N LEU A 76 7.54 2.69 10.60
CA LEU A 76 7.07 2.33 9.25
C LEU A 76 7.14 0.81 9.07
N ASP A 77 8.24 0.18 9.47
CA ASP A 77 8.42 -1.28 9.39
C ASP A 77 7.40 -2.05 10.23
N THR A 78 6.99 -1.51 11.39
CA THR A 78 5.90 -2.07 12.19
C THR A 78 4.56 -2.02 11.44
N GLY A 79 4.26 -0.90 10.77
CA GLY A 79 3.06 -0.80 9.92
C GLY A 79 3.05 -1.82 8.79
N TRP A 80 4.18 -1.98 8.10
CA TRP A 80 4.31 -3.00 7.04
C TRP A 80 4.18 -4.44 7.54
N ARG A 81 4.77 -4.76 8.70
CA ARG A 81 4.65 -6.10 9.29
C ARG A 81 3.21 -6.44 9.69
N GLY A 82 2.46 -5.49 10.23
CA GLY A 82 1.05 -5.70 10.56
C GLY A 82 0.17 -5.84 9.32
N LEU A 83 0.52 -5.16 8.22
CA LEU A 83 -0.19 -5.26 6.95
C LEU A 83 0.10 -6.56 6.19
N TRP A 84 1.32 -7.09 6.28
CA TRP A 84 1.81 -8.22 5.48
C TRP A 84 0.84 -9.41 5.38
N PRO A 85 0.19 -9.88 6.46
CA PRO A 85 -0.73 -11.02 6.38
C PRO A 85 -1.97 -10.79 5.48
N ALA A 86 -2.35 -9.54 5.21
CA ALA A 86 -3.47 -9.20 4.33
C ALA A 86 -3.07 -9.13 2.84
N LEU A 87 -1.78 -9.20 2.51
CA LEU A 87 -1.27 -9.02 1.14
C LEU A 87 -1.18 -10.37 0.40
N THR A 88 -2.34 -10.96 0.09
CA THR A 88 -2.48 -12.29 -0.56
C THR A 88 -3.21 -12.25 -1.87
#